data_AF-A0A7X5E0B6-F1
#
_entry.id   AF-A0A7X5E0B6-F1
#
_cell.length_a   1.000
_cell.length_b   1.000
_cell.length_c   1.000
_cell.angle_alpha   90.00
_cell.angle_beta   90.00
_cell.angle_gamma   90.00
#
_symmetry.space_group_name_H-M   'P 1'
#
loop_
_entity.id
_entity.type
_entity.pdbx_description
1 polymer ?
#
loop_
_entity_poly.entity_id
_entity_poly.type
_entity_poly.pdbx_seq_one_letter_code
_entity_poly.pdbx_strand_id
1 'polypeptide(L)'
;MSYIFQHICRIVISRDHIQLIRRALAEPDVVSSDTDTILGRADLWDGRYIEARLCGRPGQTALLAVVLYDFGGELQTYRNSTEYQTGFEFTHEGMEFIVGFVPEERRKRHE
;
A
#
# COMPACT_ATOMS: atom_id res chain seq x y z
N MET A 1 4.90 -27.80 16.12
CA MET A 1 4.26 -27.25 14.91
C MET A 1 4.10 -25.76 15.13
N SER A 2 4.88 -24.93 14.41
CA SER A 2 4.72 -23.49 14.46
C SER A 2 3.53 -23.13 13.55
N TYR A 3 2.42 -22.70 14.14
CA TYR A 3 1.28 -22.20 13.37
C TYR A 3 1.65 -20.81 12.87
N ILE A 4 1.80 -20.65 11.56
CA ILE A 4 1.89 -19.32 10.94
C ILE A 4 0.45 -18.83 10.80
N PHE A 5 0.15 -17.71 11.44
CA PHE A 5 -1.14 -17.03 11.29
C PHE A 5 -1.09 -16.13 10.07
N GLN A 6 -2.07 -16.29 9.18
CA GLN A 6 -2.16 -15.56 7.93
C GLN A 6 -3.24 -14.48 8.02
N HIS A 7 -2.88 -13.24 7.68
CA HIS A 7 -3.75 -12.08 7.64
C HIS A 7 -3.90 -11.55 6.23
N ILE A 8 -5.10 -11.74 5.67
CA ILE A 8 -5.46 -11.23 4.35
C ILE A 8 -6.10 -9.86 4.51
N CYS A 9 -5.45 -8.84 3.95
CA CYS A 9 -5.85 -7.44 4.03
C CYS A 9 -6.24 -6.94 2.65
N ARG A 10 -7.28 -6.12 2.57
CA ARG A 10 -7.70 -5.47 1.32
C ARG A 10 -7.64 -3.97 1.49
N ILE A 11 -6.90 -3.30 0.63
CA ILE A 11 -6.83 -1.84 0.58
C ILE A 11 -7.56 -1.38 -0.67
N VAL A 12 -8.60 -0.57 -0.49
CA VAL A 12 -9.33 0.04 -1.59
C VAL A 12 -8.50 1.21 -2.13
N ILE A 13 -8.20 1.19 -3.42
CA ILE A 13 -7.43 2.24 -4.10
C ILE A 13 -8.32 2.87 -5.17
N SER A 14 -8.40 4.20 -5.16
CA SER A 14 -9.16 4.95 -6.18
C SER A 14 -8.54 4.77 -7.57
N ARG A 15 -9.33 4.93 -8.62
CA ARG A 15 -8.82 4.85 -10.00
C ARG A 15 -7.76 5.90 -10.29
N ASP A 16 -7.90 7.10 -9.74
CA ASP A 16 -6.96 8.20 -9.92
C ASP A 16 -5.61 7.86 -9.28
N HIS A 17 -5.63 7.24 -8.09
CA HIS A 17 -4.42 6.71 -7.45
C HIS A 17 -3.77 5.59 -8.28
N ILE A 18 -4.54 4.68 -8.87
CA ILE A 18 -3.97 3.64 -9.76
C ILE A 18 -3.25 4.27 -10.95
N GLN A 19 -3.84 5.29 -11.57
CA GLN A 19 -3.22 6.01 -12.68
C GLN A 19 -1.96 6.75 -12.24
N LEU A 20 -2.01 7.41 -11.07
CA LEU A 20 -0.87 8.08 -10.46
C LEU A 20 0.29 7.12 -10.22
N ILE A 21 0.04 5.96 -9.59
CA ILE A 21 1.06 4.94 -9.32
C ILE A 21 1.72 4.49 -10.62
N ARG A 22 0.92 4.12 -11.63
CA ARG A 22 1.46 3.65 -12.91
C ARG A 22 2.33 4.68 -13.59
N ARG A 23 1.92 5.95 -13.55
CA ARG A 23 2.70 7.05 -14.13
C ARG A 23 3.98 7.31 -13.35
N ALA A 24 3.90 7.38 -12.02
CA ALA A 24 5.04 7.61 -11.14
C ALA A 24 6.12 6.51 -11.23
N LEU A 25 5.70 5.25 -11.40
CA LEU A 25 6.64 4.13 -11.53
C LEU A 25 7.26 4.03 -12.93
N ALA A 26 6.58 4.53 -13.96
CA ALA A 26 7.08 4.53 -15.34
C ALA A 26 8.01 5.71 -15.66
N GLU A 27 7.79 6.86 -15.03
CA GLU A 27 8.50 8.10 -15.32
C GLU A 27 9.01 8.75 -14.01
N PRO A 28 10.32 8.70 -13.71
CA PRO A 28 10.89 9.22 -12.46
C PRO A 28 10.77 10.76 -12.30
N ASP A 29 10.50 11.50 -13.38
CA ASP A 29 10.47 12.97 -13.39
C ASP A 29 9.07 13.57 -13.13
N VAL A 30 8.03 12.74 -12.99
CA VAL A 30 6.64 13.21 -12.81
C VAL A 30 6.28 13.42 -11.34
N VAL A 31 7.12 12.95 -10.43
CA VAL A 31 6.77 12.85 -9.02
C VAL A 31 7.21 14.12 -8.30
N SER A 32 6.21 14.83 -7.78
CA SER A 32 6.38 16.01 -6.91
C SER A 32 7.38 15.71 -5.79
N SER A 33 8.12 16.73 -5.35
CA SER A 33 9.14 16.62 -4.29
C SER A 33 8.64 16.07 -2.95
N ASP A 34 7.33 16.07 -2.74
CA ASP A 34 6.65 15.68 -1.49
C ASP A 34 5.75 14.45 -1.63
N THR A 35 6.07 13.50 -2.51
CA THR A 35 5.18 12.36 -2.73
C THR A 35 5.43 11.28 -1.69
N ASP A 36 4.95 11.50 -0.47
CA ASP A 36 4.54 10.45 0.46
C ASP A 36 3.01 10.46 0.47
N THR A 37 2.43 9.79 -0.54
CA THR A 37 0.97 9.77 -0.73
C THR A 37 0.38 8.50 -0.15
N ILE A 38 -0.53 8.65 0.82
CA ILE A 38 -1.33 7.53 1.33
C ILE A 38 -2.43 7.22 0.31
N LEU A 39 -2.35 6.03 -0.29
CA LEU A 39 -3.25 5.56 -1.33
C LEU A 39 -4.52 4.93 -0.75
N GLY A 40 -4.39 4.35 0.44
CA GLY A 40 -5.45 3.70 1.20
C GLY A 40 -4.89 3.00 2.44
N ARG A 41 -5.79 2.55 3.32
CA ARG A 41 -5.48 1.92 4.60
C ARG A 41 -6.37 0.71 4.86
N ALA A 42 -5.85 -0.27 5.58
CA ALA A 42 -6.60 -1.38 6.16
C ALA A 42 -6.25 -1.51 7.65
N ASP A 43 -7.27 -1.50 8.51
CA ASP A 43 -7.10 -1.72 9.94
C ASP A 43 -7.05 -3.21 10.27
N LEU A 44 -6.19 -3.59 11.20
CA LEU A 44 -6.05 -4.95 11.71
C LEU A 44 -6.79 -5.09 13.04
N TRP A 45 -7.13 -6.33 13.39
CA TRP A 45 -7.94 -6.65 14.58
C TRP A 45 -7.25 -6.35 15.91
N ASP A 46 -5.92 -6.26 15.91
CA ASP A 46 -5.08 -6.02 17.09
C ASP A 46 -4.69 -4.54 17.25
N GLY A 47 -5.33 -3.65 16.49
CA GLY A 47 -5.10 -2.20 16.55
C GLY A 47 -3.93 -1.72 15.69
N ARG A 48 -3.17 -2.62 15.06
CA ARG A 48 -2.22 -2.26 14.01
C ARG A 48 -2.96 -1.89 12.72
N TYR A 49 -2.27 -1.26 11.79
CA TYR A 49 -2.85 -0.94 10.48
C TYR A 49 -1.82 -0.96 9.38
N ILE A 50 -2.27 -1.23 8.16
CA ILE A 50 -1.44 -1.24 6.96
C ILE A 50 -1.87 -0.11 6.05
N GLU A 51 -0.91 0.66 5.56
CA GLU A 51 -1.13 1.68 4.54
C GLU A 51 -0.45 1.28 3.23
N ALA A 52 -1.17 1.49 2.12
CA ALA A 52 -0.56 1.52 0.80
C ALA A 52 -0.09 2.95 0.55
N ARG A 53 1.17 3.10 0.18
CA ARG A 53 1.81 4.40 -0.04
C ARG A 53 2.53 4.45 -1.37
N LEU A 54 2.53 5.62 -2.00
CA LEU A 54 3.40 5.95 -3.10
C LEU A 54 4.45 6.93 -2.58
N CYS A 55 5.70 6.49 -2.58
CA CYS A 55 6.85 7.23 -2.09
C CYS A 55 7.72 7.65 -3.27
N GLY A 56 8.22 8.88 -3.32
CA GLY A 56 9.15 9.30 -4.37
C GLY A 56 9.75 10.67 -4.15
N ARG A 57 10.92 10.90 -4.77
CA ARG A 57 11.61 12.19 -4.79
C ARG A 57 12.02 12.51 -6.23
N PRO A 58 12.15 13.79 -6.62
CA PRO A 58 12.48 14.16 -7.99
C PRO A 58 13.88 13.63 -8.34
N GLY A 59 14.01 13.04 -9.52
CA GLY A 59 15.26 12.40 -9.97
C GLY A 59 15.54 11.03 -9.34
N GLN A 60 14.61 10.46 -8.58
CA GLN A 60 14.67 9.09 -8.07
C GLN A 60 13.44 8.30 -8.52
N THR A 61 13.63 7.00 -8.76
CA THR A 61 12.52 6.10 -9.07
C THR A 61 11.54 6.07 -7.90
N ALA A 62 10.25 6.25 -8.19
CA ALA A 62 9.20 6.12 -7.20
C ALA A 62 9.04 4.67 -6.72
N LEU A 63 8.47 4.51 -5.55
CA LEU A 63 8.26 3.24 -4.86
C LEU A 63 6.81 3.12 -4.45
N LEU A 64 6.18 2.04 -4.85
CA LEU A 64 4.91 1.60 -4.27
C LEU A 64 5.23 0.77 -3.02
N ALA A 65 4.65 1.12 -1.88
CA ALA A 65 4.93 0.47 -0.61
C ALA A 65 3.66 0.05 0.12
N VAL A 66 3.77 -1.02 0.90
CA VAL A 66 2.84 -1.32 2.00
C VAL A 66 3.61 -1.20 3.30
N VAL A 67 3.00 -0.52 4.27
CA VAL A 67 3.66 -0.14 5.52
C VAL A 67 2.79 -0.58 6.68
N LEU A 68 3.34 -1.37 7.59
CA LEU A 68 2.69 -1.81 8.82
C LEU A 68 3.06 -0.85 9.95
N TYR A 69 2.05 -0.28 10.57
CA TYR A 69 2.14 0.57 11.76
C TYR A 69 1.47 -0.11 12.94
N ASP A 70 1.95 0.21 14.14
CA ASP A 70 1.24 -0.16 15.37
C ASP A 70 0.09 0.81 15.71
N PHE A 71 -0.60 0.54 16.82
CA PHE A 71 -1.69 1.39 17.30
C PHE A 71 -1.22 2.81 17.71
N GLY A 72 0.08 2.98 18.00
CA GLY A 72 0.70 4.26 18.32
C GLY A 72 1.10 5.05 17.07
N GLY A 73 0.99 4.46 15.88
CA GLY A 73 1.45 5.05 14.62
C GLY A 73 2.94 4.86 14.38
N GLU A 74 3.61 4.01 15.16
CA GLU A 74 5.03 3.72 14.98
C GLU A 74 5.23 2.67 13.89
N LEU A 75 6.20 2.93 13.01
CA LEU A 75 6.56 2.06 11.91
C LEU A 75 7.11 0.73 12.44
N GLN A 76 6.44 -0.38 12.09
CA GLN A 76 6.89 -1.73 12.46
C GLN A 76 7.72 -2.36 11.34
N THR A 77 7.18 -2.36 10.11
CA THR A 77 7.88 -2.89 8.93
C THR A 77 7.25 -2.38 7.63
N TYR A 78 7.89 -2.64 6.49
CA TYR A 78 7.34 -2.32 5.18
C TYR A 78 7.85 -3.27 4.09
N ARG A 79 7.12 -3.30 2.98
CA ARG A 79 7.59 -3.80 1.69
C ARG A 79 7.36 -2.77 0.61
N ASN A 80 8.23 -2.76 -0.40
CA ASN A 80 8.11 -1.86 -1.53
C ASN A 80 8.48 -2.54 -2.85
N SER A 81 8.11 -1.86 -3.93
CA SER A 81 8.36 -2.26 -5.31
C SER A 81 8.54 -1.02 -6.18
N THR A 82 9.48 -1.06 -7.11
CA THR A 82 9.63 -0.09 -8.21
C THR A 82 8.69 -0.38 -9.38
N GLU A 83 7.97 -1.51 -9.33
CA GLU A 83 7.00 -1.94 -10.32
C GLU A 83 5.59 -1.94 -9.74
N TYR A 84 4.59 -1.73 -10.60
CA TYR A 84 3.20 -1.79 -10.18
C TYR A 84 2.83 -3.21 -9.76
N GLN A 85 2.43 -3.37 -8.50
CA GLN A 85 1.92 -4.61 -7.95
C GLN A 85 0.47 -4.43 -7.52
N THR A 86 -0.35 -5.47 -7.70
CA THR A 86 -1.73 -5.52 -7.21
C THR A 86 -1.83 -6.05 -5.78
N GLY A 87 -0.71 -6.42 -5.19
CA GLY A 87 -0.63 -6.83 -3.80
C GLY A 87 0.80 -7.12 -3.36
N PHE A 88 0.97 -7.28 -2.05
CA PHE A 88 2.25 -7.51 -1.39
C PHE A 88 2.11 -8.61 -0.36
N GLU A 89 3.18 -9.39 -0.19
CA GLU A 89 3.26 -10.46 0.80
C GLU A 89 4.49 -10.26 1.67
N PHE A 90 4.34 -10.34 2.99
CA PHE A 90 5.47 -10.26 3.93
C PHE A 90 5.16 -10.90 5.28
N THR A 91 6.21 -11.31 5.98
CA THR A 91 6.11 -11.85 7.33
C THR A 91 6.67 -10.86 8.34
N HIS A 92 5.99 -10.70 9.46
CA HIS A 92 6.46 -9.92 10.59
C HIS A 92 5.97 -10.56 11.90
N GLU A 93 6.88 -10.75 12.87
CA GLU A 93 6.58 -11.36 14.18
C GLU A 93 5.83 -12.71 14.10
N GLY A 94 6.18 -13.55 13.13
CA GLY A 94 5.54 -14.86 12.95
C GLY A 94 4.14 -14.82 12.31
N MET A 95 3.68 -13.65 11.87
CA MET A 95 2.46 -13.47 11.10
C MET A 95 2.77 -13.18 9.64
N GLU A 96 2.04 -13.84 8.74
CA GLU A 96 2.09 -13.59 7.30
C GLU A 96 0.99 -12.61 6.91
N PHE A 97 1.35 -11.55 6.21
CA PHE A 97 0.45 -10.52 5.70
C PHE A 97 0.36 -10.64 4.19
N ILE A 98 -0.86 -10.80 3.69
CA ILE A 98 -1.18 -10.75 2.26
C ILE A 98 -2.06 -9.53 2.02
N VAL A 99 -1.50 -8.50 1.40
CA VAL A 99 -2.16 -7.22 1.17
C VAL A 99 -2.56 -7.12 -0.30
N GLY A 100 -3.86 -7.11 -0.58
CA GLY A 100 -4.39 -6.93 -1.95
C GLY A 100 -4.93 -5.53 -2.18
N PHE A 101 -4.68 -4.98 -3.36
CA PHE A 101 -5.25 -3.71 -3.81
C PHE A 101 -6.51 -3.95 -4.62
N VAL A 102 -7.61 -3.36 -4.17
CA VAL A 102 -8.91 -3.47 -4.83
C VAL A 102 -9.27 -2.11 -5.41
N PRO A 103 -9.55 -2.00 -6.71
CA PRO A 103 -10.02 -0.75 -7.29
C PRO A 103 -11.35 -0.35 -6.66
N GLU A 104 -11.52 0.93 -6.36
CA GLU A 104 -12.83 1.46 -5.99
C GLU A 104 -13.83 1.24 -7.15
N GLU A 105 -14.90 0.49 -6.90
CA GLU A 105 -15.97 0.32 -7.88
C GLU A 105 -16.75 1.62 -8.05
N ARG A 106 -17.06 2.00 -9.29
CA ARG A 106 -17.97 3.12 -9.55
C ARG A 106 -19.30 2.80 -8.84
N ARG A 107 -19.66 3.57 -7.80
CA ARG A 107 -21.06 3.65 -7.37
C ARG A 107 -21.88 4.00 -8.61
N LYS A 108 -22.63 3.03 -9.14
CA LYS A 108 -23.71 3.33 -10.08
C LYS A 108 -24.64 4.26 -9.32
N ARG A 109 -24.70 5.54 -9.70
CA ARG A 109 -25.81 6.39 -9.29
C ARG A 109 -27.05 5.70 -9.84
N HIS A 110 -27.84 5.10 -8.96
CA HIS A 110 -29.23 4.83 -9.28
C HIS A 110 -29.89 6.20 -9.27
N GLU A 111 -30.05 6.75 -10.48
CA GLU A 111 -31.02 7.81 -10.76
C GLU A 111 -32.44 7.25 -10.67
#